data_AF-J9GU81-F1
#
_entry.id   AF-J9GU81-F1
#
_cell.length_a   1.000
_cell.length_b   1.000
_cell.length_c   1.000
_cell.angle_alpha   90.00
_cell.angle_beta   90.00
_cell.angle_gamma   90.00
#
_symmetry.space_group_name_H-M   'P 1'
#
loop_
_entity.id
_entity.type
_entity.pdbx_description
1 polymer ?
#
loop_
_entity_poly.entity_id
_entity_poly.type
_entity_poly.pdbx_seq_one_letter_code
_entity_poly.pdbx_strand_id
1 'polypeptide(L)' 'MSSETEAPVTAQVTNFIRNIIDDDLAKGANLPRYWSGRPGPYSQQLKEGEPDTAKIRTRFPPEPNGYLHI' A
#
# COMPACT_ATOMS: atom_id res chain seq x y z
N MET A 1 -22.08 26.00 -36.12
CA MET A 1 -22.28 25.59 -34.71
C MET A 1 -21.45 24.34 -34.49
N SER A 2 -20.19 24.52 -34.08
CA SER A 2 -19.29 23.40 -33.80
C SER A 2 -19.39 23.10 -32.30
N SER A 3 -19.99 21.98 -31.95
CA SER A 3 -20.08 21.50 -30.57
C SER A 3 -18.78 20.78 -30.20
N GLU A 4 -17.94 21.45 -29.42
CA GLU A 4 -16.80 20.82 -28.73
C GLU A 4 -17.33 19.83 -27.68
N THR A 5 -16.85 18.60 -27.75
CA THR A 5 -17.10 17.56 -26.74
C THR A 5 -16.09 17.75 -25.62
N GLU A 6 -16.52 18.34 -24.52
CA GLU A 6 -15.72 18.54 -23.31
C GLU A 6 -15.47 17.17 -22.64
N ALA A 7 -14.20 16.77 -22.53
CA ALA A 7 -13.83 15.55 -21.81
C ALA A 7 -14.16 15.71 -20.32
N PRO A 8 -14.67 14.67 -19.63
CA PRO A 8 -15.08 14.81 -18.25
C PRO A 8 -13.86 15.15 -17.38
N VAL A 9 -13.94 16.26 -16.66
CA VAL A 9 -12.97 16.63 -15.64
C VAL A 9 -12.98 15.52 -14.59
N THR A 10 -11.90 14.75 -14.52
CA THR A 10 -11.73 13.73 -13.49
C THR A 10 -11.63 14.45 -12.15
N ALA A 11 -12.68 14.35 -11.34
CA ALA A 11 -12.61 14.80 -9.95
C ALA A 11 -11.38 14.15 -9.30
N GLN A 12 -10.52 14.96 -8.70
CA GLN A 12 -9.34 14.50 -7.98
C GLN A 12 -9.81 13.58 -6.86
N VAL A 13 -9.81 12.26 -7.10
CA VAL A 13 -10.14 11.26 -6.07
C VAL A 13 -8.99 11.25 -5.08
N THR A 14 -9.14 12.03 -4.01
CA THR A 14 -8.18 12.05 -2.91
C THR A 14 -8.25 10.72 -2.17
N ASN A 15 -7.09 10.11 -1.93
CA ASN A 15 -6.99 8.86 -1.19
C ASN A 15 -6.14 9.10 0.06
N PHE A 16 -6.80 9.19 1.22
CA PHE A 16 -6.14 9.48 2.49
C PHE A 16 -5.10 8.42 2.89
N ILE A 17 -5.23 7.17 2.43
CA ILE A 17 -4.26 6.10 2.71
C ILE A 17 -2.90 6.45 2.07
N ARG A 18 -2.88 7.03 0.88
CA ARG A 18 -1.63 7.47 0.24
C ARG A 18 -0.95 8.58 1.06
N ASN A 19 -1.72 9.56 1.52
CA ASN A 19 -1.20 10.66 2.33
C ASN A 19 -0.56 10.14 3.63
N ILE A 20 -1.20 9.19 4.31
CA ILE A 20 -0.65 8.55 5.52
C ILE A 20 0.66 7.83 5.20
N ILE A 21 0.69 7.04 4.11
CA ILE A 21 1.90 6.33 3.69
C ILE A 21 3.05 7.32 3.44
N ASP A 22 2.79 8.42 2.73
CA ASP A 22 3.80 9.41 2.38
C ASP A 22 4.34 10.11 3.63
N ASP A 23 3.46 10.49 4.57
CA ASP A 23 3.85 11.09 5.85
C ASP A 23 4.69 10.13 6.71
N ASP A 24 4.32 8.85 6.77
CA ASP A 24 5.04 7.83 7.53
C ASP A 24 6.42 7.53 6.91
N LEU A 25 6.51 7.53 5.58
CA LEU A 25 7.78 7.40 4.86
C LEU A 25 8.69 8.60 5.12
N ALA A 26 8.15 9.82 5.09
CA ALA A 26 8.92 11.04 5.35
C ALA A 26 9.45 11.09 6.79
N LYS A 27 8.66 10.61 7.76
CA LYS A 27 9.07 10.52 9.18
C LYS A 27 9.95 9.32 9.48
N GLY A 28 10.06 8.34 8.58
CA GLY A 28 10.74 7.08 8.84
C GLY A 28 10.08 6.27 9.95
N ALA A 29 8.76 6.37 10.13
CA ALA A 29 8.03 5.88 11.31
C ALA A 29 8.17 4.37 11.57
N ASN A 30 8.47 3.60 10.52
CA ASN A 30 8.60 2.14 10.58
C ASN A 30 10.06 1.66 10.51
N LEU A 31 11.04 2.55 10.67
CA LEU A 31 12.47 2.19 10.62
C LEU A 31 13.03 1.89 12.03
N PRO A 32 13.95 0.91 12.17
CA PRO A 32 14.38 -0.04 11.15
C PRO A 32 13.31 -1.10 10.87
N ARG A 33 13.19 -1.54 9.61
CA ARG A 33 12.26 -2.59 9.21
C ARG A 33 13.00 -3.79 8.66
N TYR A 34 12.52 -4.97 9.00
CA TYR A 34 13.03 -6.25 8.53
C TYR A 34 11.94 -7.03 7.81
N TRP A 35 12.34 -7.94 6.93
CA TRP A 35 11.43 -8.81 6.18
C TRP A 35 11.92 -10.26 6.10
N SER A 36 11.13 -11.18 6.63
CA SER A 36 11.41 -12.63 6.69
C SER A 36 10.91 -13.41 5.47
N GLY A 37 10.48 -12.72 4.41
CA GLY A 37 9.95 -13.35 3.19
C GLY A 37 8.44 -13.60 3.21
N ARG A 38 7.79 -13.57 4.38
CA ARG A 38 6.35 -13.86 4.55
C ARG A 38 5.67 -12.92 5.54
N PRO A 39 4.35 -12.64 5.39
CA PRO A 39 3.60 -11.87 6.37
C PRO A 39 3.63 -12.53 7.74
N GLY A 40 3.82 -11.72 8.79
CA GLY A 40 3.93 -12.21 10.16
C GLY A 40 4.16 -11.08 11.16
N PRO A 41 4.14 -11.37 12.46
CA PRO A 41 4.35 -10.38 13.51
C PRO A 41 5.76 -9.78 13.47
N TYR A 42 5.93 -8.56 14.01
CA TYR A 42 7.21 -7.85 13.99
C TYR A 42 8.36 -8.64 14.64
N SER A 43 8.08 -9.40 15.71
CA SER A 43 9.08 -10.26 16.35
C SER A 43 9.69 -11.30 15.42
N GLN A 44 8.87 -11.88 14.53
CA GLN A 44 9.34 -12.81 13.51
C GLN A 44 10.16 -12.08 12.45
N GLN A 45 9.70 -10.91 11.99
CA GLN A 45 10.42 -10.09 11.02
C GLN A 45 11.81 -9.72 11.53
N LEU A 46 11.91 -9.32 12.80
CA LEU A 46 13.18 -8.95 13.43
C LEU A 46 14.14 -10.14 13.61
N LYS A 47 13.61 -11.35 13.85
CA LYS A 47 14.42 -12.55 14.14
C LYS A 47 14.90 -13.29 12.89
N GLU A 48 14.04 -13.42 11.89
CA GLU A 48 14.26 -14.22 10.68
C GLU A 48 14.48 -13.35 9.43
N GLY A 49 14.28 -12.04 9.53
CA GLY A 49 14.25 -11.15 8.39
C GLY A 49 15.53 -10.36 8.19
N GLU A 50 15.74 -9.99 6.93
CA GLU A 50 16.79 -9.08 6.49
C GLU A 50 16.26 -7.65 6.41
N PRO A 51 17.13 -6.62 6.41
CA PRO A 51 16.69 -5.23 6.21
C PRO A 51 15.76 -5.11 5.00
N ASP A 52 14.57 -4.57 5.22
CA ASP A 52 13.54 -4.54 4.19
C ASP A 52 13.88 -3.48 3.14
N THR A 53 14.12 -3.91 1.90
CA THR A 53 14.44 -3.02 0.78
C THR A 53 13.21 -2.34 0.19
N ALA A 54 12.01 -2.89 0.44
CA ALA A 54 10.77 -2.29 -0.03
C ALA A 54 10.45 -1.02 0.77
N LYS A 55 9.86 -0.01 0.12
CA LYS A 55 9.36 1.20 0.81
C LYS A 55 8.11 0.90 1.63
N ILE A 56 7.17 0.16 1.05
CA ILE A 56 5.94 -0.31 1.71
C ILE A 56 5.64 -1.75 1.34
N ARG A 57 4.91 -2.46 2.23
CA ARG A 57 4.37 -3.80 1.98
C ARG A 57 2.88 -3.82 2.27
N THR A 58 2.07 -4.01 1.23
CA THR A 58 0.62 -4.18 1.34
C THR A 58 0.25 -5.65 1.13
N ARG A 59 -0.93 -6.05 1.60
CA ARG A 59 -1.43 -7.41 1.43
C ARG A 59 -2.94 -7.44 1.37
N PHE A 60 -3.47 -8.30 0.49
CA PHE A 60 -4.88 -8.65 0.38
C PHE A 60 -5.00 -10.14 0.75
N PRO A 61 -5.49 -10.49 1.96
CA PRO A 61 -5.60 -11.88 2.40
C PRO A 61 -7.05 -12.37 2.32
N PRO A 62 -7.62 -12.62 1.12
CA PRO A 62 -8.96 -13.18 1.01
C PRO A 62 -8.97 -14.61 1.57
N GLU A 63 -10.11 -15.03 2.10
CA GLU A 63 -10.30 -16.41 2.51
C GLU A 63 -10.40 -17.33 1.27
N PRO A 64 -9.80 -18.53 1.31
CA PRO A 64 -9.80 -19.45 0.17
C PRO A 64 -11.12 -20.23 0.03
N ASN A 65 -12.25 -19.62 0.41
CA ASN A 65 -13.57 -20.25 0.50
C ASN A 65 -14.58 -19.72 -0.55
N GLY A 66 -14.13 -18.96 -1.55
CA GLY A 66 -15.01 -18.40 -2.57
C GLY A 66 -14.27 -17.78 -3.76
N TYR A 67 -15.05 -17.23 -4.70
CA TYR A 67 -14.54 -16.51 -5.87
C TYR A 67 -14.59 -14.99 -5.64
N LEU A 68 -13.60 -14.27 -6.19
CA LEU A 68 -13.56 -12.81 -6.17
C LEU A 68 -14.56 -12.21 -7.17
N HIS A 69 -15.04 -10.99 -6.91
CA HIS A 69 -15.93 -10.21 -7.77
C HIS A 69 -15.54 -8.72 -7.80
N ILE A 70 -16.18 -7.94 -8.68
CA ILE A 70 -15.97 -6.49 -8.87
C ILE A 70 -16.96 -5.65 -8.06
#